data_AF-A0A2T0FHT6-F1
#
_entry.id   AF-A0A2T0FHT6-F1
#
_cell.length_a   1.000
_cell.length_b   1.000
_cell.length_c   1.000
_cell.angle_alpha   90.00
_cell.angle_beta   90.00
_cell.angle_gamma   90.00
#
_symmetry.space_group_name_H-M   'P 1'
#
loop_
_entity.id
_entity.type
_entity.pdbx_description
1 polymer ?
#
loop_
_entity_poly.entity_id
_entity_poly.type
_entity_poly.pdbx_seq_one_letter_code
_entity_poly.pdbx_strand_id
1 'polypeptide(L)'
;MIQELLCAAIIMAGADAAFGRTFAGTAAYPQTFVDEFNPLKYTGNLGPYSQRPGVGISPDVPAGCKVEQVVLFARHGERYPTPNEVTAQEKLLSKLNKWAPKKGFVGSLTFLNKYKYFLPNEGYANLEIPSGPYSGLAGSFQFGAEFAGKYGDLWNDEVLPLFSDDFERDLETARAFGQGFLGFNYSTSAAINTYPSFETCDAKKWTTCDIKSNSSGFPANNLRYPAFEVAALRLNEENHLKLTVDDVYTLLALGSYEISATGSSPWVDVFTTEEWLAFQYSYDAYFDCYFGSQSPRAKAVGSLFVNATAELLKKGPKDSLALALVFGHDVDLTAILAAMDLATPSRKIDPKTISFNNNFRLTDVAPMGARFVIERLSCKAPGLTNDTNLVGMTNSTTPLWNSNWTSPDSNFTDWYPNITMTNSTSASNGSMWNGTMWNSTMSNGTMSNSTWSNGTSGTNSSSSSNSTSSGGASWSANVTETTFIRFVLNDAVVPWDHGYDGPGFSVSLEKFLEVVDKQVEAADYETVCGTKPEPLTFFTKYNTTTGMDYDTHPIPFQAGQY
;
A
#
# COMPACT_ATOMS: atom_id res chain seq x y z
N MET A 1 -11.90 55.22 -7.74
CA MET A 1 -12.07 54.28 -8.86
C MET A 1 -10.93 53.28 -8.72
N ILE A 2 -10.99 52.21 -7.94
CA ILE A 2 -11.97 51.11 -7.80
C ILE A 2 -12.44 50.57 -9.16
N GLN A 3 -12.22 49.26 -9.31
CA GLN A 3 -12.68 48.33 -10.35
C GLN A 3 -11.90 48.33 -11.68
N GLU A 4 -11.02 47.34 -11.82
CA GLU A 4 -11.09 46.25 -12.83
C GLU A 4 -9.70 45.66 -13.07
N LEU A 5 -9.38 44.52 -12.44
CA LEU A 5 -8.33 43.59 -12.87
C LEU A 5 -8.42 42.30 -12.03
N LEU A 6 -9.40 41.47 -12.37
CA LEU A 6 -9.55 40.10 -11.87
C LEU A 6 -10.12 39.28 -13.04
N CYS A 7 -9.25 38.89 -13.98
CA CYS A 7 -9.54 37.88 -15.00
C CYS A 7 -8.21 37.39 -15.61
N ALA A 8 -7.46 36.58 -14.86
CA ALA A 8 -6.34 35.81 -15.40
C ALA A 8 -6.07 34.59 -14.48
N ALA A 9 -7.06 33.71 -14.36
CA ALA A 9 -6.91 32.43 -13.68
C ALA A 9 -7.90 31.39 -14.25
N ILE A 10 -7.94 31.22 -15.58
CA ILE A 10 -8.58 30.05 -16.22
C ILE A 10 -7.83 29.74 -17.52
N ILE A 11 -6.60 29.24 -17.43
CA ILE A 11 -6.00 28.44 -18.51
C ILE A 11 -5.07 27.43 -17.85
N MET A 12 -5.60 26.27 -17.47
CA MET A 12 -4.96 24.93 -17.47
C MET A 12 -6.00 23.89 -17.00
N ALA A 13 -7.10 23.82 -17.73
CA ALA A 13 -7.95 22.63 -17.78
C ALA A 13 -7.98 22.24 -19.26
N GLY A 14 -6.91 21.58 -19.69
CA GLY A 14 -6.59 21.37 -21.09
C GLY A 14 -6.10 19.95 -21.37
N ALA A 15 -6.78 18.96 -20.78
CA ALA A 15 -6.62 17.55 -21.18
C ALA A 15 -7.94 16.74 -21.16
N ASP A 16 -9.09 17.33 -20.80
CA ASP A 16 -10.39 16.61 -20.82
C ASP A 16 -11.18 16.75 -22.12
N ALA A 17 -10.67 17.48 -23.11
CA ALA A 17 -11.41 17.78 -24.33
C ALA A 17 -11.10 16.80 -25.48
N ALA A 18 -11.28 15.49 -25.28
CA ALA A 18 -11.28 14.55 -26.40
C ALA A 18 -12.15 13.29 -26.25
N PHE A 19 -13.03 13.15 -25.24
CA PHE A 19 -14.04 12.07 -25.22
C PHE A 19 -15.35 12.48 -24.53
N GLY A 20 -15.88 13.66 -24.82
CA GLY A 20 -17.15 14.12 -24.26
C GLY A 20 -18.36 13.79 -25.15
N ARG A 21 -18.98 12.62 -24.97
CA ARG A 21 -20.43 12.53 -25.22
C ARG A 21 -21.12 13.22 -24.04
N THR A 22 -21.54 14.47 -24.24
CA THR A 22 -22.20 15.27 -23.21
C THR A 22 -23.60 14.75 -22.90
N PHE A 23 -23.69 13.76 -22.01
CA PHE A 23 -24.90 13.55 -21.22
C PHE A 23 -24.80 14.45 -19.99
N ALA A 24 -25.57 15.55 -20.01
CA ALA A 24 -25.71 16.45 -18.88
C ALA A 24 -26.58 15.79 -17.80
N GLY A 25 -25.96 14.94 -16.99
CA GLY A 25 -26.50 14.44 -15.74
C GLY A 25 -25.34 14.14 -14.80
N THR A 26 -25.24 14.85 -13.67
CA THR A 26 -24.34 14.48 -12.59
C THR A 26 -24.93 13.24 -11.93
N ALA A 27 -24.62 12.06 -12.46
CA ALA A 27 -24.89 10.81 -11.76
C ALA A 27 -24.14 10.83 -10.42
N ALA A 28 -24.69 10.17 -9.40
CA ALA A 28 -24.07 10.10 -8.07
C ALA A 28 -22.69 9.42 -8.08
N TYR A 29 -22.37 8.68 -9.15
CA TYR A 29 -21.13 7.96 -9.32
C TYR A 29 -20.54 8.24 -10.71
N PRO A 30 -19.23 8.55 -10.81
CA PRO A 30 -18.58 8.77 -12.09
C PRO A 30 -18.48 7.47 -12.90
N GLN A 31 -18.54 7.58 -14.23
CA GLN A 31 -18.26 6.46 -15.15
C GLN A 31 -16.78 6.38 -15.55
N THR A 32 -15.97 7.35 -15.14
CA THR A 32 -14.55 7.47 -15.45
C THR A 32 -13.71 6.89 -14.32
N PHE A 33 -12.74 6.07 -14.68
CA PHE A 33 -11.72 5.51 -13.79
C PHE A 33 -10.38 6.04 -14.29
N VAL A 34 -9.64 6.72 -13.39
CA VAL A 34 -8.42 7.46 -13.77
C VAL A 34 -7.22 7.14 -12.89
N ASP A 35 -7.40 6.27 -11.89
CA ASP A 35 -6.34 5.90 -10.95
C ASP A 35 -5.18 5.19 -11.66
N GLU A 36 -5.46 4.45 -12.72
CA GLU A 36 -4.47 3.79 -13.56
C GLU A 36 -3.57 4.77 -14.33
N PHE A 37 -3.94 6.04 -14.44
CA PHE A 37 -3.10 7.05 -15.10
C PHE A 37 -2.28 7.89 -14.11
N ASN A 38 -2.38 7.61 -12.80
CA ASN A 38 -1.60 8.32 -11.80
C ASN A 38 -0.10 7.97 -11.92
N PRO A 39 0.81 8.94 -12.16
CA PRO A 39 2.25 8.69 -12.30
C PRO A 39 2.88 7.97 -11.10
N LEU A 40 2.34 8.16 -9.89
CA LEU A 40 2.83 7.49 -8.67
C LEU A 40 2.75 5.97 -8.75
N LYS A 41 1.93 5.44 -9.67
CA LYS A 41 1.84 4.01 -9.93
C LYS A 41 2.98 3.46 -10.78
N TYR A 42 3.87 4.30 -11.29
CA TYR A 42 4.89 3.88 -12.25
C TYR A 42 6.32 4.27 -11.86
N THR A 43 6.52 4.67 -10.60
CA THR A 43 7.81 5.17 -10.07
C THR A 43 8.69 4.09 -9.45
N GLY A 44 8.37 2.80 -9.64
CA GLY A 44 9.06 1.71 -8.94
C GLY A 44 8.86 1.80 -7.43
N ASN A 45 9.86 1.40 -6.64
CA ASN A 45 9.87 1.61 -5.19
C ASN A 45 10.37 3.00 -4.76
N LEU A 46 10.60 3.93 -5.70
CA LEU A 46 11.34 5.17 -5.44
C LEU A 46 10.45 6.37 -5.11
N GLY A 47 9.25 6.39 -5.72
CA GLY A 47 8.32 7.50 -5.59
C GLY A 47 7.50 7.48 -4.29
N PRO A 48 6.67 8.50 -4.09
CA PRO A 48 5.83 8.65 -2.89
C PRO A 48 4.92 7.47 -2.57
N TYR A 49 4.43 7.44 -1.34
CA TYR A 49 3.34 6.59 -0.92
C TYR A 49 2.14 6.73 -1.87
N SER A 50 1.53 5.61 -2.21
CA SER A 50 0.22 5.59 -2.87
C SER A 50 -0.60 4.42 -2.34
N GLN A 51 -1.90 4.65 -2.12
CA GLN A 51 -2.81 3.60 -1.67
C GLN A 51 -2.89 2.48 -2.71
N ARG A 52 -2.93 1.24 -2.26
CA ARG A 52 -3.08 0.08 -3.13
C ARG A 52 -4.48 0.09 -3.77
N PRO A 53 -4.63 -0.22 -5.07
CA PRO A 53 -5.92 -0.50 -5.66
C PRO A 53 -6.59 -1.67 -4.93
N GLY A 54 -7.73 -1.39 -4.29
CA GLY A 54 -8.49 -2.40 -3.57
C GLY A 54 -9.37 -3.24 -4.50
N VAL A 55 -9.92 -4.33 -3.96
CA VAL A 55 -10.91 -5.20 -4.65
C VAL A 55 -12.36 -4.87 -4.25
N GLY A 56 -12.59 -3.69 -3.67
CA GLY A 56 -13.91 -3.23 -3.21
C GLY A 56 -14.29 -3.67 -1.78
N ILE A 57 -13.38 -4.30 -1.04
CA ILE A 57 -13.61 -4.67 0.36
C ILE A 57 -13.34 -3.45 1.25
N SER A 58 -14.28 -3.13 2.15
CA SER A 58 -14.12 -2.04 3.09
C SER A 58 -12.97 -2.32 4.08
N PRO A 59 -12.07 -1.35 4.34
CA PRO A 59 -11.04 -1.43 5.37
C PRO A 59 -11.59 -1.25 6.80
N ASP A 60 -12.87 -0.88 6.95
CA ASP A 60 -13.54 -0.75 8.24
C ASP A 60 -13.68 -2.11 8.92
N VAL A 61 -13.74 -2.11 10.26
CA VAL A 61 -13.94 -3.33 11.03
C VAL A 61 -15.31 -3.94 10.66
N PRO A 62 -15.40 -5.24 10.31
CA PRO A 62 -16.67 -5.85 9.94
C PRO A 62 -17.70 -5.76 11.06
N ALA A 63 -18.98 -5.64 10.70
CA ALA A 63 -20.06 -5.57 11.68
C ALA A 63 -20.06 -6.81 12.61
N GLY A 64 -20.17 -6.57 13.92
CA GLY A 64 -20.10 -7.63 14.93
C GLY A 64 -18.67 -8.06 15.30
N CYS A 65 -17.65 -7.46 14.72
CA CYS A 65 -16.25 -7.67 15.07
C CYS A 65 -15.66 -6.44 15.79
N LYS A 66 -14.57 -6.69 16.50
CA LYS A 66 -13.63 -5.68 17.01
C LYS A 66 -12.22 -6.11 16.67
N VAL A 67 -11.34 -5.17 16.37
CA VAL A 67 -9.90 -5.43 16.35
C VAL A 67 -9.44 -5.52 17.81
N GLU A 68 -8.67 -6.53 18.16
CA GLU A 68 -8.15 -6.71 19.51
C GLU A 68 -6.62 -6.83 19.57
N GLN A 69 -5.96 -7.00 18.43
CA GLN A 69 -4.50 -6.99 18.31
C GLN A 69 -4.11 -6.59 16.89
N VAL A 70 -3.00 -5.86 16.76
CA VAL A 70 -2.46 -5.43 15.47
C VAL A 70 -0.95 -5.67 15.40
N VAL A 71 -0.51 -6.17 14.25
CA VAL A 71 0.90 -6.17 13.85
C VAL A 71 1.05 -5.26 12.64
N LEU A 72 1.89 -4.24 12.76
CA LEU A 72 2.27 -3.34 11.67
C LEU A 72 3.71 -3.67 11.25
N PHE A 73 3.92 -3.80 9.95
CA PHE A 73 5.22 -3.62 9.31
C PHE A 73 5.13 -2.40 8.38
N ALA A 74 5.93 -1.37 8.65
CA ALA A 74 5.99 -0.15 7.85
C ALA A 74 7.37 0.01 7.21
N ARG A 75 7.39 0.41 5.94
CA ARG A 75 8.60 0.87 5.27
C ARG A 75 8.94 2.28 5.77
N HIS A 76 10.23 2.63 5.82
CA HIS A 76 10.62 4.04 5.92
C HIS A 76 9.87 4.95 4.93
N GLY A 77 9.68 6.21 5.31
CA GLY A 77 9.06 7.24 4.50
C GLY A 77 9.88 7.64 3.26
N GLU A 78 9.37 8.62 2.52
CA GLU A 78 10.03 9.18 1.36
C GLU A 78 11.43 9.72 1.70
N ARG A 79 12.43 9.28 0.93
CA ARG A 79 13.83 9.64 1.12
C ARG A 79 14.48 10.22 -0.13
N TYR A 80 15.61 10.89 0.07
CA TYR A 80 16.52 11.23 -1.01
C TYR A 80 17.19 9.97 -1.61
N PRO A 81 17.74 10.05 -2.84
CA PRO A 81 18.47 8.94 -3.44
C PRO A 81 19.66 8.49 -2.58
N THR A 82 20.09 7.25 -2.76
CA THR A 82 21.31 6.74 -2.14
C THR A 82 22.56 7.45 -2.72
N PRO A 83 23.72 7.44 -2.02
CA PRO A 83 24.94 8.11 -2.48
C PRO A 83 25.39 7.72 -3.89
N ASN A 84 25.26 6.44 -4.24
CA ASN A 84 25.59 5.94 -5.58
C ASN A 84 24.63 6.48 -6.64
N GLU A 85 23.33 6.56 -6.32
CA GLU A 85 22.32 7.13 -7.21
C GLU A 85 22.53 8.64 -7.38
N VAL A 86 22.81 9.39 -6.30
CA VAL A 86 23.16 10.81 -6.37
C VAL A 86 24.36 11.02 -7.30
N THR A 87 25.43 10.24 -7.11
CA THR A 87 26.62 10.32 -7.96
C THR A 87 26.30 10.06 -9.44
N ALA A 88 25.46 9.06 -9.74
CA ALA A 88 25.06 8.75 -11.10
C ALA A 88 24.20 9.87 -11.72
N GLN A 89 23.24 10.40 -10.96
CA GLN A 89 22.34 11.47 -11.38
C GLN A 89 23.11 12.77 -11.65
N GLU A 90 23.98 13.20 -10.73
CA GLU A 90 24.80 14.40 -10.90
C GLU A 90 25.77 14.30 -12.08
N LYS A 91 26.39 13.13 -12.27
CA LYS A 91 27.24 12.87 -13.44
C LYS A 91 26.45 13.00 -14.74
N LEU A 92 25.22 12.50 -14.79
CA LEU A 92 24.35 12.59 -15.95
C LEU A 92 23.90 14.04 -16.21
N LEU A 93 23.49 14.77 -15.16
CA LEU A 93 23.14 16.19 -15.28
C LEU A 93 24.33 17.05 -15.74
N SER A 94 25.54 16.77 -15.23
CA SER A 94 26.78 17.41 -15.69
C SER A 94 27.06 17.12 -17.17
N LYS A 95 26.79 15.89 -17.61
CA LYS A 95 26.92 15.49 -19.02
C LYS A 95 25.91 16.22 -19.91
N LEU A 96 24.65 16.32 -19.49
CA LEU A 96 23.62 17.10 -20.18
C LEU A 96 24.02 18.57 -20.31
N ASN A 97 24.50 19.19 -19.23
CA ASN A 97 24.98 20.57 -19.26
C ASN A 97 26.13 20.79 -20.26
N LYS A 98 27.04 19.82 -20.40
CA LYS A 98 28.12 19.88 -21.40
C LYS A 98 27.62 19.74 -22.84
N TRP A 99 26.50 19.06 -23.05
CA TRP A 99 25.85 18.92 -24.35
C TRP A 99 24.81 19.99 -24.64
N ALA A 100 24.57 20.91 -23.71
CA ALA A 100 23.57 21.96 -23.84
C ALA A 100 23.77 22.72 -25.18
N PRO A 101 22.73 22.80 -26.03
CA PRO A 101 22.82 23.57 -27.26
C PRO A 101 23.10 25.05 -26.97
N LYS A 102 23.81 25.74 -27.87
CA LYS A 102 24.15 27.17 -27.68
C LYS A 102 22.93 28.08 -27.46
N LYS A 103 21.77 27.70 -27.98
CA LYS A 103 20.50 28.44 -27.84
C LYS A 103 19.64 27.95 -26.66
N GLY A 104 20.18 27.05 -25.84
CA GLY A 104 19.43 26.33 -24.81
C GLY A 104 18.76 25.07 -25.34
N PHE A 105 18.29 24.24 -24.40
CA PHE A 105 17.44 23.09 -24.69
C PHE A 105 16.08 23.53 -25.23
N VAL A 106 15.49 22.71 -26.08
CA VAL A 106 14.17 22.93 -26.71
C VAL A 106 13.23 21.75 -26.47
N GLY A 107 11.93 22.00 -26.70
CA GLY A 107 10.83 21.06 -26.56
C GLY A 107 10.77 20.42 -25.17
N SER A 108 10.74 19.09 -25.07
CA SER A 108 10.57 18.36 -23.80
C SER A 108 11.62 18.70 -22.75
N LEU A 109 12.84 19.06 -23.18
CA LEU A 109 13.95 19.41 -22.28
C LEU A 109 14.09 20.91 -22.02
N THR A 110 13.15 21.76 -22.46
CA THR A 110 13.24 23.22 -22.30
C THR A 110 13.42 23.66 -20.83
N PHE A 111 12.84 22.90 -19.89
CA PHE A 111 12.96 23.17 -18.46
C PHE A 111 14.41 23.10 -17.95
N LEU A 112 15.29 22.31 -18.61
CA LEU A 112 16.70 22.18 -18.24
C LEU A 112 17.47 23.49 -18.28
N ASN A 113 17.00 24.48 -19.06
CA ASN A 113 17.61 25.81 -19.11
C ASN A 113 17.56 26.56 -17.77
N LYS A 114 16.68 26.16 -16.84
CA LYS A 114 16.54 26.74 -15.50
C LYS A 114 16.51 25.68 -14.39
N TYR A 115 16.75 24.43 -14.74
CA TYR A 115 16.60 23.31 -13.83
C TYR A 115 17.67 23.37 -12.72
N LYS A 116 17.23 23.06 -11.50
CA LYS A 116 18.09 22.90 -10.34
C LYS A 116 17.83 21.51 -9.78
N TYR A 117 18.90 20.80 -9.50
CA TYR A 117 18.79 19.49 -8.88
C TYR A 117 18.14 19.62 -7.50
N PHE A 118 17.20 18.72 -7.19
CA PHE A 118 16.35 18.82 -6.01
C PHE A 118 17.07 18.52 -4.69
N LEU A 119 18.22 17.82 -4.74
CA LEU A 119 19.01 17.52 -3.55
C LEU A 119 19.77 18.78 -3.08
N PRO A 120 19.46 19.35 -1.91
CA PRO A 120 20.07 20.59 -1.47
C PRO A 120 21.53 20.44 -1.04
N ASN A 121 21.88 19.27 -0.50
CA ASN A 121 23.19 18.95 0.04
C ASN A 121 23.46 17.46 -0.17
N GLU A 122 24.64 17.09 -0.67
CA GLU A 122 25.05 15.69 -0.88
C GLU A 122 25.03 14.85 0.41
N GLY A 123 25.19 15.49 1.58
CA GLY A 123 25.09 14.86 2.89
C GLY A 123 23.68 14.39 3.25
N TYR A 124 22.65 14.82 2.50
CA TYR A 124 21.28 14.35 2.69
C TYR A 124 20.94 13.10 1.89
N ALA A 125 21.86 12.57 1.08
CA ALA A 125 21.65 11.27 0.43
C ALA A 125 21.32 10.19 1.49
N ASN A 126 20.47 9.21 1.15
CA ASN A 126 19.85 8.22 2.04
C ASN A 126 18.81 8.74 3.06
N LEU A 127 18.83 10.02 3.43
CA LEU A 127 17.97 10.54 4.50
C LEU A 127 16.52 10.69 4.04
N GLU A 128 15.59 10.56 4.97
CA GLU A 128 14.20 10.95 4.74
C GLU A 128 14.06 12.43 4.41
N ILE A 129 13.09 12.72 3.56
CA ILE A 129 12.77 14.08 3.13
C ILE A 129 12.01 14.77 4.28
N PRO A 130 12.56 15.85 4.87
CA PRO A 130 12.01 16.41 6.10
C PRO A 130 10.86 17.40 5.88
N SER A 131 10.59 17.82 4.64
CA SER A 131 9.56 18.80 4.33
C SER A 131 9.09 18.69 2.88
N GLY A 132 7.90 19.25 2.58
CA GLY A 132 7.27 19.16 1.27
C GLY A 132 5.99 18.31 1.32
N PRO A 133 5.24 18.26 0.21
CA PRO A 133 3.93 17.59 0.17
C PRO A 133 4.01 16.07 0.30
N TYR A 134 5.16 15.46 -0.02
CA TYR A 134 5.45 14.04 0.15
C TYR A 134 6.65 13.83 1.08
N SER A 135 6.77 14.66 2.12
CA SER A 135 7.82 14.49 3.14
C SER A 135 7.66 13.15 3.85
N GLY A 136 8.73 12.36 3.90
CA GLY A 136 8.75 11.10 4.65
C GLY A 136 8.47 11.29 6.13
N LEU A 137 9.13 12.26 6.78
CA LEU A 137 8.93 12.53 8.20
C LEU A 137 7.50 13.04 8.51
N ALA A 138 6.99 14.00 7.73
CA ALA A 138 5.63 14.51 7.95
C ALA A 138 4.57 13.45 7.60
N GLY A 139 4.81 12.65 6.56
CA GLY A 139 3.95 11.53 6.17
C GLY A 139 3.91 10.43 7.22
N SER A 140 5.05 10.07 7.80
CA SER A 140 5.16 9.12 8.91
C SER A 140 4.46 9.62 10.17
N PHE A 141 4.59 10.91 10.50
CA PHE A 141 3.84 11.53 11.59
C PHE A 141 2.32 11.51 11.35
N GLN A 142 1.87 11.90 10.15
CA GLN A 142 0.46 11.85 9.78
C GLN A 142 -0.07 10.41 9.85
N PHE A 143 0.69 9.44 9.35
CA PHE A 143 0.36 8.03 9.43
C PHE A 143 0.21 7.58 10.89
N GLY A 144 1.12 7.97 11.79
CA GLY A 144 0.98 7.69 13.23
C GLY A 144 -0.33 8.22 13.82
N ALA A 145 -0.69 9.47 13.49
CA ALA A 145 -1.92 10.10 13.98
C ALA A 145 -3.19 9.42 13.43
N GLU A 146 -3.20 9.07 12.14
CA GLU A 146 -4.31 8.32 11.52
C GLU A 146 -4.43 6.91 12.10
N PHE A 147 -3.30 6.25 12.34
CA PHE A 147 -3.24 4.91 12.92
C PHE A 147 -3.73 4.92 14.38
N ALA A 148 -3.42 5.95 15.17
CA ALA A 148 -4.00 6.17 16.49
C ALA A 148 -5.51 6.39 16.43
N GLY A 149 -6.00 7.13 15.43
CA GLY A 149 -7.44 7.29 15.21
C GLY A 149 -8.18 5.96 14.96
N LYS A 150 -7.50 4.97 14.36
CA LYS A 150 -8.09 3.66 14.03
C LYS A 150 -7.86 2.58 15.11
N TYR A 151 -6.69 2.55 15.73
CA TYR A 151 -6.25 1.47 16.63
C TYR A 151 -5.82 1.96 18.02
N GLY A 152 -5.98 3.25 18.33
CA GLY A 152 -5.57 3.84 19.61
C GLY A 152 -6.23 3.19 20.82
N ASP A 153 -7.44 2.66 20.68
CA ASP A 153 -8.16 1.92 21.74
C ASP A 153 -7.44 0.64 22.20
N LEU A 154 -6.44 0.16 21.45
CA LEU A 154 -5.60 -0.98 21.82
C LEU A 154 -4.43 -0.59 22.74
N TRP A 155 -4.09 0.69 22.80
CA TRP A 155 -3.05 1.18 23.71
C TRP A 155 -3.65 1.32 25.12
N ASN A 156 -2.93 0.78 26.11
CA ASN A 156 -3.37 0.64 27.49
C ASN A 156 -2.71 1.66 28.45
N ASP A 157 -2.24 2.78 27.92
CA ASP A 157 -1.45 3.81 28.62
C ASP A 157 -0.07 3.35 29.15
N GLU A 158 0.37 2.11 28.86
CA GLU A 158 1.72 1.63 29.19
C GLU A 158 2.76 2.12 28.17
N VAL A 159 4.05 1.89 28.49
CA VAL A 159 5.13 2.17 27.54
C VAL A 159 4.98 1.25 26.32
N LEU A 160 4.75 1.87 25.16
CA LEU A 160 4.58 1.25 23.87
C LEU A 160 5.95 1.06 23.19
N PRO A 161 6.42 -0.19 23.01
CA PRO A 161 7.63 -0.43 22.24
C PRO A 161 7.38 -0.22 20.73
N LEU A 162 8.31 0.46 20.07
CA LEU A 162 8.38 0.57 18.61
C LEU A 162 9.69 -0.09 18.15
N PHE A 163 9.61 -0.96 17.14
CA PHE A 163 10.73 -1.76 16.68
C PHE A 163 11.23 -1.24 15.34
N SER A 164 12.45 -0.77 15.25
CA SER A 164 13.05 -0.25 14.02
C SER A 164 14.23 -1.09 13.59
N ASP A 165 14.41 -1.27 12.28
CA ASP A 165 15.71 -1.66 11.73
C ASP A 165 16.76 -0.62 12.16
N ASP A 166 18.01 -1.07 12.28
CA ASP A 166 19.15 -0.30 12.77
C ASP A 166 19.72 0.62 11.68
N PHE A 167 18.85 1.41 11.05
CA PHE A 167 19.20 2.30 9.95
C PHE A 167 18.50 3.65 10.14
N GLU A 168 19.23 4.75 9.92
CA GLU A 168 18.80 6.12 10.25
C GLU A 168 17.38 6.45 9.77
N ARG A 169 17.07 6.20 8.50
CA ARG A 169 15.74 6.50 7.93
C ARG A 169 14.62 5.65 8.54
N ASP A 170 14.90 4.42 8.96
CA ASP A 170 13.89 3.57 9.59
C ASP A 170 13.62 4.04 11.02
N LEU A 171 14.67 4.47 11.72
CA LEU A 171 14.58 5.07 13.05
C LEU A 171 13.80 6.38 13.03
N GLU A 172 14.10 7.27 12.08
CA GLU A 172 13.39 8.54 11.94
C GLU A 172 11.92 8.34 11.57
N THR A 173 11.60 7.36 10.72
CA THR A 173 10.21 6.96 10.45
C THR A 173 9.53 6.47 11.74
N ALA A 174 10.17 5.58 12.50
CA ALA A 174 9.61 5.03 13.73
C ALA A 174 9.37 6.14 14.78
N ARG A 175 10.31 7.10 14.89
CA ARG A 175 10.20 8.28 15.76
C ARG A 175 9.05 9.18 15.33
N ALA A 176 8.98 9.55 14.06
CA ALA A 176 7.92 10.40 13.52
C ALA A 176 6.54 9.74 13.68
N PHE A 177 6.42 8.45 13.35
CA PHE A 177 5.20 7.68 13.58
C PHE A 177 4.81 7.66 15.06
N GLY A 178 5.75 7.35 15.95
CA GLY A 178 5.49 7.30 17.39
C GLY A 178 5.01 8.64 17.94
N GLN A 179 5.60 9.75 17.47
CA GLN A 179 5.16 11.11 17.81
C GLN A 179 3.73 11.38 17.35
N GLY A 180 3.38 10.95 16.14
CA GLY A 180 2.01 11.05 15.62
C GLY A 180 1.01 10.19 16.40
N PHE A 181 1.40 8.96 16.74
CA PHE A 181 0.55 7.98 17.40
C PHE A 181 0.27 8.33 18.86
N LEU A 182 1.32 8.66 19.63
CA LEU A 182 1.21 8.92 21.07
C LEU A 182 0.94 10.41 21.41
N GLY A 183 1.17 11.32 20.45
CA GLY A 183 0.98 12.75 20.66
C GLY A 183 1.70 13.27 21.91
N PHE A 184 0.95 13.86 22.83
CA PHE A 184 1.49 14.41 24.08
C PHE A 184 2.19 13.39 24.99
N ASN A 185 1.92 12.09 24.81
CA ASN A 185 2.49 11.02 25.62
C ASN A 185 3.80 10.45 25.06
N TYR A 186 4.24 10.89 23.88
CA TYR A 186 5.40 10.30 23.19
C TYR A 186 6.66 10.22 24.07
N SER A 187 7.06 11.33 24.71
CA SER A 187 8.28 11.39 25.51
C SER A 187 8.30 10.49 26.76
N THR A 188 7.15 9.97 27.19
CA THR A 188 7.01 9.18 28.42
C THR A 188 6.53 7.76 28.17
N SER A 189 5.90 7.53 27.02
CA SER A 189 5.20 6.29 26.72
C SER A 189 5.68 5.62 25.45
N ALA A 190 6.66 6.17 24.72
CA ALA A 190 7.36 5.45 23.66
C ALA A 190 8.56 4.69 24.23
N ALA A 191 8.98 3.64 23.53
CA ALA A 191 10.31 3.06 23.68
C ALA A 191 10.78 2.53 22.32
N ILE A 192 11.63 3.29 21.64
CA ILE A 192 12.29 2.84 20.42
C ILE A 192 13.26 1.70 20.76
N ASN A 193 13.18 0.61 20.01
CA ASN A 193 14.02 -0.57 20.10
C ASN A 193 14.57 -0.89 18.72
N THR A 194 15.89 -0.97 18.58
CA THR A 194 16.49 -1.42 17.31
C THR A 194 16.54 -2.95 17.26
N TYR A 195 16.33 -3.50 16.08
CA TYR A 195 16.59 -4.92 15.80
C TYR A 195 17.63 -5.03 14.69
N PRO A 196 18.51 -6.05 14.74
CA PRO A 196 19.46 -6.26 13.66
C PRO A 196 18.72 -6.65 12.39
N SER A 197 19.14 -6.09 11.26
CA SER A 197 18.62 -6.45 9.94
C SER A 197 18.51 -7.97 9.76
N PHE A 198 17.46 -8.42 9.07
CA PHE A 198 17.21 -9.84 8.80
C PHE A 198 18.23 -10.46 7.81
N GLU A 199 19.26 -9.71 7.42
CA GLU A 199 20.27 -10.07 6.40
C GLU A 199 21.29 -11.14 6.80
N THR A 200 21.25 -11.70 8.01
CA THR A 200 22.23 -12.72 8.49
C THR A 200 22.23 -14.03 7.69
N CYS A 201 21.23 -14.24 6.85
CA CYS A 201 21.24 -15.32 5.86
C CYS A 201 22.43 -15.13 4.89
N ASP A 202 23.28 -16.13 4.67
CA ASP A 202 24.27 -16.10 3.58
C ASP A 202 23.91 -17.16 2.54
N ALA A 203 22.83 -16.89 1.80
CA ALA A 203 22.26 -17.87 0.89
C ALA A 203 23.24 -18.24 -0.24
N LYS A 204 23.53 -19.54 -0.39
CA LYS A 204 24.33 -20.07 -1.51
C LYS A 204 23.71 -19.75 -2.88
N LYS A 205 22.38 -19.58 -2.91
CA LYS A 205 21.61 -19.17 -4.09
C LYS A 205 20.55 -18.15 -3.69
N TRP A 206 20.74 -16.90 -4.12
CA TRP A 206 19.86 -15.79 -3.76
C TRP A 206 18.53 -15.79 -4.52
N THR A 207 18.54 -16.23 -5.78
CA THR A 207 17.34 -16.21 -6.64
C THR A 207 17.32 -17.38 -7.61
N THR A 208 16.12 -17.71 -8.11
CA THR A 208 15.89 -18.67 -9.20
C THR A 208 15.67 -18.01 -10.56
N CYS A 209 15.63 -16.68 -10.63
CA CYS A 209 15.38 -15.94 -11.86
C CYS A 209 16.68 -15.67 -12.66
N ASP A 210 16.55 -15.36 -13.96
CA ASP A 210 17.67 -15.01 -14.87
C ASP A 210 17.83 -13.49 -14.99
N ILE A 211 17.99 -12.80 -13.86
CA ILE A 211 18.31 -11.38 -13.78
C ILE A 211 19.70 -11.24 -13.15
N LYS A 212 20.51 -10.32 -13.67
CA LYS A 212 21.81 -9.98 -13.09
C LYS A 212 21.65 -8.81 -12.12
N SER A 213 22.44 -8.76 -11.06
CA SER A 213 22.56 -7.58 -10.20
C SER A 213 23.66 -6.67 -10.74
N ASN A 214 23.58 -5.37 -10.43
CA ASN A 214 24.68 -4.43 -10.63
C ASN A 214 25.10 -3.83 -9.28
N SER A 215 26.28 -3.20 -9.23
CA SER A 215 26.84 -2.60 -8.02
C SER A 215 26.26 -1.23 -7.67
N SER A 216 25.29 -0.72 -8.45
CA SER A 216 24.78 0.65 -8.33
C SER A 216 23.42 0.74 -7.63
N GLY A 217 22.88 -0.37 -7.12
CA GLY A 217 21.57 -0.39 -6.47
C GLY A 217 20.40 -0.29 -7.46
N PHE A 218 20.65 -0.47 -8.76
CA PHE A 218 19.63 -0.44 -9.80
C PHE A 218 19.42 -1.82 -10.41
N PRO A 219 18.23 -2.08 -11.00
CA PRO A 219 18.06 -3.15 -11.96
C PRO A 219 19.14 -3.11 -13.05
N ALA A 220 19.85 -4.23 -13.25
CA ALA A 220 20.93 -4.31 -14.22
C ALA A 220 20.45 -4.12 -15.67
N ASN A 221 21.40 -3.88 -16.57
CA ASN A 221 21.11 -3.50 -17.96
C ASN A 221 20.30 -4.53 -18.77
N ASN A 222 20.15 -5.78 -18.29
CA ASN A 222 19.29 -6.76 -18.91
C ASN A 222 17.79 -6.51 -18.65
N LEU A 223 17.44 -5.47 -17.88
CA LEU A 223 16.08 -4.95 -17.68
C LEU A 223 15.92 -3.59 -18.36
N ARG A 224 16.44 -3.47 -19.59
CA ARG A 224 16.25 -2.30 -20.45
C ARG A 224 15.34 -2.69 -21.61
N TYR A 225 14.14 -2.12 -21.62
CA TYR A 225 13.12 -2.43 -22.62
C TYR A 225 13.23 -1.48 -23.83
N PRO A 226 12.67 -1.87 -25.00
CA PRO A 226 12.69 -1.04 -26.21
C PRO A 226 12.19 0.40 -26.00
N ALA A 227 11.26 0.62 -25.09
CA ALA A 227 10.77 1.95 -24.73
C ALA A 227 11.89 2.91 -24.30
N PHE A 228 12.93 2.43 -23.62
CA PHE A 228 14.06 3.27 -23.22
C PHE A 228 14.95 3.67 -24.40
N GLU A 229 15.06 2.81 -25.43
CA GLU A 229 15.75 3.14 -26.67
C GLU A 229 14.98 4.20 -27.46
N VAL A 230 13.65 4.06 -27.53
CA VAL A 230 12.76 5.05 -28.15
C VAL A 230 12.90 6.41 -27.46
N ALA A 231 12.91 6.45 -26.12
CA ALA A 231 13.13 7.66 -25.35
C ALA A 231 14.50 8.29 -25.65
N ALA A 232 15.57 7.49 -25.64
CA ALA A 232 16.92 7.97 -25.90
C ALA A 232 17.02 8.59 -27.32
N LEU A 233 16.48 7.91 -28.33
CA LEU A 233 16.46 8.41 -29.71
C LEU A 233 15.69 9.73 -29.82
N ARG A 234 14.49 9.81 -29.24
CA ARG A 234 13.67 11.04 -29.22
C ARG A 234 14.43 12.23 -28.63
N LEU A 235 14.98 12.06 -27.42
CA LEU A 235 15.67 13.14 -26.71
C LEU A 235 16.99 13.53 -27.40
N ASN A 236 17.68 12.56 -28.00
CA ASN A 236 18.89 12.80 -28.79
C ASN A 236 18.59 13.59 -30.07
N GLU A 237 17.50 13.28 -30.77
CA GLU A 237 17.09 14.00 -31.98
C GLU A 237 16.68 15.44 -31.67
N GLU A 238 15.91 15.64 -30.60
CA GLU A 238 15.38 16.95 -30.21
C GLU A 238 16.47 17.98 -29.85
N ASN A 239 17.57 17.52 -29.24
CA ASN A 239 18.58 18.39 -28.66
C ASN A 239 20.03 18.05 -29.05
N HIS A 240 20.24 17.19 -30.06
CA HIS A 240 21.55 16.69 -30.51
C HIS A 240 22.41 16.07 -29.39
N LEU A 241 21.76 15.29 -28.53
CA LEU A 241 22.39 14.63 -27.38
C LEU A 241 22.96 13.25 -27.76
N LYS A 242 23.60 12.59 -26.79
CA LYS A 242 24.13 11.22 -26.91
C LYS A 242 23.74 10.35 -25.71
N LEU A 243 22.49 10.45 -25.29
CA LEU A 243 21.88 9.66 -24.23
C LEU A 243 21.82 8.18 -24.63
N THR A 244 22.12 7.31 -23.67
CA THR A 244 21.96 5.86 -23.76
C THR A 244 20.67 5.40 -23.06
N VAL A 245 20.32 4.12 -23.19
CA VAL A 245 19.20 3.52 -22.44
C VAL A 245 19.39 3.58 -20.93
N ASP A 246 20.64 3.53 -20.44
CA ASP A 246 20.96 3.66 -19.02
C ASP A 246 20.84 5.10 -18.52
N ASP A 247 21.11 6.08 -19.40
CA ASP A 247 20.87 7.47 -19.07
C ASP A 247 19.36 7.74 -18.90
N VAL A 248 18.54 7.22 -19.84
CA VAL A 248 17.07 7.31 -19.74
C VAL A 248 16.58 6.67 -18.44
N TYR A 249 17.06 5.47 -18.12
CA TYR A 249 16.70 4.79 -16.88
C TYR A 249 17.05 5.62 -15.64
N THR A 250 18.24 6.23 -15.63
CA THR A 250 18.70 7.11 -14.55
C THR A 250 17.83 8.36 -14.42
N LEU A 251 17.36 8.93 -15.54
CA LEU A 251 16.47 10.10 -15.54
C LEU A 251 15.05 9.77 -15.06
N LEU A 252 14.53 8.59 -15.40
CA LEU A 252 13.26 8.08 -14.85
C LEU A 252 13.35 7.92 -13.32
N ALA A 253 14.44 7.30 -12.83
CA ALA A 253 14.68 7.18 -11.39
C ALA A 253 14.82 8.55 -10.71
N LEU A 254 15.54 9.48 -11.32
CA LEU A 254 15.66 10.86 -10.85
C LEU A 254 14.29 11.54 -10.74
N GLY A 255 13.45 11.41 -11.78
CA GLY A 255 12.09 11.94 -11.78
C GLY A 255 11.24 11.38 -10.63
N SER A 256 11.34 10.07 -10.36
CA SER A 256 10.64 9.44 -9.22
C SER A 256 11.01 10.06 -7.87
N TYR A 257 12.31 10.26 -7.61
CA TYR A 257 12.78 10.90 -6.36
C TYR A 257 12.43 12.39 -6.29
N GLU A 258 12.46 13.09 -7.44
CA GLU A 258 12.14 14.52 -7.48
C GLU A 258 10.67 14.79 -7.13
N ILE A 259 9.75 13.89 -7.52
CA ILE A 259 8.36 13.97 -7.08
C ILE A 259 8.30 13.95 -5.56
N SER A 260 8.97 13.01 -4.89
CA SER A 260 9.01 12.93 -3.42
C SER A 260 9.57 14.20 -2.79
N ALA A 261 10.68 14.71 -3.33
CA ALA A 261 11.37 15.86 -2.76
C ALA A 261 10.66 17.20 -2.97
N THR A 262 9.90 17.37 -4.05
CA THR A 262 9.38 18.68 -4.46
C THR A 262 7.87 18.72 -4.74
N GLY A 263 7.19 17.57 -4.75
CA GLY A 263 5.77 17.43 -5.04
C GLY A 263 5.40 17.28 -6.51
N SER A 264 6.34 17.48 -7.42
CA SER A 264 6.16 17.36 -8.86
C SER A 264 7.51 17.09 -9.52
N SER A 265 7.54 16.69 -10.78
CA SER A 265 8.80 16.67 -11.52
C SER A 265 8.55 16.94 -13.00
N PRO A 266 9.28 17.88 -13.63
CA PRO A 266 9.21 18.08 -15.08
C PRO A 266 9.65 16.82 -15.85
N TRP A 267 10.41 15.91 -15.24
CA TRP A 267 10.80 14.64 -15.86
C TRP A 267 9.60 13.73 -16.13
N VAL A 268 8.50 13.88 -15.39
CA VAL A 268 7.27 13.12 -15.66
C VAL A 268 6.77 13.38 -17.08
N ASP A 269 6.78 14.64 -17.51
CA ASP A 269 6.29 15.07 -18.83
C ASP A 269 7.31 14.84 -19.96
N VAL A 270 8.58 14.57 -19.62
CA VAL A 270 9.63 14.22 -20.60
C VAL A 270 9.42 12.83 -21.18
N PHE A 271 8.89 11.92 -20.37
CA PHE A 271 8.72 10.52 -20.70
C PHE A 271 7.25 10.17 -20.98
N THR A 272 7.05 9.19 -21.86
CA THR A 272 5.71 8.69 -22.20
C THR A 272 5.21 7.70 -21.15
N THR A 273 3.89 7.45 -21.12
CA THR A 273 3.32 6.40 -20.26
C THR A 273 3.93 5.02 -20.52
N GLU A 274 4.27 4.71 -21.77
CA GLU A 274 4.93 3.44 -22.13
C GLU A 274 6.33 3.32 -21.48
N GLU A 275 7.08 4.42 -21.44
CA GLU A 275 8.40 4.48 -20.81
C GLU A 275 8.31 4.32 -19.28
N TRP A 276 7.33 4.96 -18.65
CA TRP A 276 7.03 4.78 -17.23
C TRP A 276 6.56 3.36 -16.90
N LEU A 277 5.71 2.75 -17.74
CA LEU A 277 5.29 1.35 -17.58
C LEU A 277 6.48 0.39 -17.68
N ALA A 278 7.37 0.62 -18.63
CA ALA A 278 8.61 -0.16 -18.77
C ALA A 278 9.54 0.02 -17.56
N PHE A 279 9.62 1.23 -17.01
CA PHE A 279 10.37 1.51 -15.78
C PHE A 279 9.79 0.76 -14.59
N GLN A 280 8.48 0.85 -14.37
CA GLN A 280 7.78 0.11 -13.31
C GLN A 280 8.03 -1.39 -13.42
N TYR A 281 7.83 -1.97 -14.61
CA TYR A 281 8.00 -3.40 -14.82
C TYR A 281 9.43 -3.88 -14.56
N SER A 282 10.44 -3.02 -14.81
CA SER A 282 11.83 -3.33 -14.46
C SER A 282 12.02 -3.52 -12.95
N TYR A 283 11.34 -2.72 -12.14
CA TYR A 283 11.34 -2.82 -10.68
C TYR A 283 10.52 -4.03 -10.21
N ASP A 284 9.36 -4.28 -10.82
CA ASP A 284 8.55 -5.47 -10.51
C ASP A 284 9.36 -6.76 -10.71
N ALA A 285 10.02 -6.89 -11.85
CA ALA A 285 10.86 -8.05 -12.17
C ALA A 285 12.07 -8.17 -11.24
N TYR A 286 12.75 -7.06 -10.94
CA TYR A 286 13.93 -7.05 -10.08
C TYR A 286 13.59 -7.43 -8.63
N PHE A 287 12.56 -6.79 -8.06
CA PHE A 287 12.16 -7.04 -6.67
C PHE A 287 11.62 -8.44 -6.48
N ASP A 288 10.71 -8.90 -7.34
CA ASP A 288 10.19 -10.26 -7.21
C ASP A 288 11.30 -11.33 -7.37
N CYS A 289 12.29 -11.05 -8.22
CA CYS A 289 13.45 -11.91 -8.40
C CYS A 289 14.34 -12.02 -7.15
N TYR A 290 14.77 -10.89 -6.58
CA TYR A 290 15.81 -10.87 -5.54
C TYR A 290 15.25 -10.82 -4.12
N PHE A 291 14.10 -10.20 -3.93
CA PHE A 291 13.52 -9.86 -2.63
C PHE A 291 12.08 -10.32 -2.47
N GLY A 292 11.55 -11.06 -3.45
CA GLY A 292 10.17 -11.53 -3.47
C GLY A 292 10.03 -13.03 -3.76
N SER A 293 8.97 -13.40 -4.48
CA SER A 293 8.48 -14.79 -4.53
C SER A 293 9.41 -15.75 -5.29
N GLN A 294 10.28 -15.23 -6.17
CA GLN A 294 11.26 -16.04 -6.92
C GLN A 294 12.58 -16.23 -6.16
N SER A 295 12.74 -15.60 -5.00
CA SER A 295 13.92 -15.70 -4.14
C SER A 295 13.68 -16.68 -2.99
N PRO A 296 14.36 -17.85 -2.96
CA PRO A 296 14.36 -18.73 -1.79
C PRO A 296 14.91 -18.02 -0.55
N ARG A 297 15.91 -17.14 -0.74
CA ARG A 297 16.48 -16.31 0.33
C ARG A 297 15.40 -15.40 0.93
N ALA A 298 14.65 -14.66 0.12
CA ALA A 298 13.62 -13.75 0.61
C ALA A 298 12.55 -14.51 1.39
N LYS A 299 12.10 -15.67 0.89
CA LYS A 299 11.14 -16.51 1.62
C LYS A 299 11.69 -17.02 2.96
N ALA A 300 12.94 -17.46 2.99
CA ALA A 300 13.62 -17.87 4.22
C ALA A 300 13.71 -16.71 5.22
N VAL A 301 14.20 -15.56 4.81
CA VAL A 301 14.35 -14.38 5.66
C VAL A 301 12.99 -13.88 6.17
N GLY A 302 12.00 -13.74 5.28
CA GLY A 302 10.64 -13.32 5.62
C GLY A 302 9.92 -14.28 6.57
N SER A 303 10.22 -15.59 6.50
CA SER A 303 9.58 -16.58 7.38
C SER A 303 9.92 -16.38 8.86
N LEU A 304 11.04 -15.71 9.18
CA LEU A 304 11.38 -15.34 10.56
C LEU A 304 10.32 -14.40 11.16
N PHE A 305 9.94 -13.37 10.43
CA PHE A 305 8.92 -12.41 10.84
C PHE A 305 7.52 -13.03 10.86
N VAL A 306 7.19 -13.82 9.84
CA VAL A 306 5.90 -14.51 9.73
C VAL A 306 5.71 -15.49 10.89
N ASN A 307 6.74 -16.26 11.24
CA ASN A 307 6.71 -17.18 12.37
C ASN A 307 6.55 -16.44 13.71
N ALA A 308 7.33 -15.38 13.93
CA ALA A 308 7.23 -14.57 15.16
C ALA A 308 5.85 -13.91 15.31
N THR A 309 5.28 -13.46 14.19
CA THR A 309 3.93 -12.90 14.12
C THR A 309 2.87 -13.95 14.45
N ALA A 310 2.99 -15.17 13.92
CA ALA A 310 2.07 -16.26 14.23
C ALA A 310 2.08 -16.62 15.72
N GLU A 311 3.26 -16.72 16.32
CA GLU A 311 3.39 -16.97 17.77
C GLU A 311 2.83 -15.82 18.62
N LEU A 312 2.97 -14.57 18.18
CA LEU A 312 2.36 -13.40 18.82
C LEU A 312 0.82 -13.49 18.77
N LEU A 313 0.24 -13.71 17.59
CA LEU A 313 -1.21 -13.75 17.36
C LEU A 313 -1.88 -14.96 18.04
N LYS A 314 -1.15 -16.07 18.16
CA LYS A 314 -1.57 -17.27 18.88
C LYS A 314 -1.68 -17.04 20.39
N LYS A 315 -0.75 -16.30 20.99
CA LYS A 315 -0.84 -15.87 22.41
C LYS A 315 -1.98 -14.88 22.63
N GLY A 316 -2.23 -14.01 21.65
CA GLY A 316 -3.27 -12.99 21.73
C GLY A 316 -2.89 -11.82 22.64
N PRO A 317 -3.72 -10.76 22.67
CA PRO A 317 -3.38 -9.46 23.25
C PRO A 317 -3.34 -9.43 24.79
N LYS A 318 -3.78 -10.49 25.46
CA LYS A 318 -3.70 -10.60 26.92
C LYS A 318 -2.32 -11.03 27.41
N ASP A 319 -1.68 -11.91 26.64
CA ASP A 319 -0.41 -12.55 26.98
C ASP A 319 0.73 -12.11 26.05
N SER A 320 0.48 -11.10 25.21
CA SER A 320 1.44 -10.52 24.27
C SER A 320 1.06 -9.08 23.87
N LEU A 321 1.88 -8.44 23.05
CA LEU A 321 1.67 -7.06 22.60
C LEU A 321 0.36 -6.89 21.84
N ALA A 322 -0.55 -6.04 22.33
CA ALA A 322 -1.76 -5.64 21.59
C ALA A 322 -1.41 -4.82 20.34
N LEU A 323 -0.33 -4.04 20.40
CA LEU A 323 0.24 -3.26 19.30
C LEU A 323 1.69 -3.69 19.09
N ALA A 324 1.98 -4.37 17.99
CA ALA A 324 3.34 -4.70 17.56
C ALA A 324 3.69 -3.83 16.35
N LEU A 325 4.53 -2.80 16.55
CA LEU A 325 4.78 -1.75 15.56
C LEU A 325 6.22 -1.85 15.06
N VAL A 326 6.40 -2.26 13.80
CA VAL A 326 7.72 -2.60 13.22
C VAL A 326 8.00 -1.73 12.00
N PHE A 327 9.23 -1.23 11.89
CA PHE A 327 9.70 -0.34 10.83
C PHE A 327 10.97 -0.89 10.20
N GLY A 328 11.03 -0.92 8.86
CA GLY A 328 12.19 -1.43 8.12
C GLY A 328 12.11 -1.13 6.63
N HIS A 329 12.75 -1.97 5.81
CA HIS A 329 12.90 -1.69 4.39
C HIS A 329 11.78 -2.27 3.51
N ASP A 330 11.72 -1.79 2.27
CA ASP A 330 10.90 -2.38 1.20
C ASP A 330 11.24 -3.84 0.93
N VAL A 331 12.53 -4.19 0.95
CA VAL A 331 13.01 -5.55 0.73
C VAL A 331 12.54 -6.52 1.82
N ASP A 332 12.43 -6.04 3.06
CA ASP A 332 11.89 -6.81 4.19
C ASP A 332 10.40 -7.05 4.01
N LEU A 333 9.65 -6.00 3.65
CA LEU A 333 8.22 -6.11 3.38
C LEU A 333 7.93 -7.10 2.23
N THR A 334 8.65 -7.01 1.12
CA THR A 334 8.47 -7.96 0.01
C THR A 334 8.86 -9.39 0.39
N ALA A 335 9.85 -9.57 1.26
CA ALA A 335 10.24 -10.88 1.79
C ALA A 335 9.16 -11.47 2.70
N ILE A 336 8.59 -10.67 3.61
CA ILE A 336 7.46 -11.05 4.48
C ILE A 336 6.27 -11.50 3.64
N LEU A 337 5.87 -10.69 2.67
CA LEU A 337 4.76 -10.97 1.76
C LEU A 337 5.01 -12.23 0.91
N ALA A 338 6.25 -12.43 0.44
CA ALA A 338 6.65 -13.64 -0.29
C ALA A 338 6.62 -14.91 0.57
N ALA A 339 6.96 -14.80 1.86
CA ALA A 339 6.89 -15.92 2.80
C ALA A 339 5.43 -16.27 3.18
N MET A 340 4.50 -15.32 3.08
CA MET A 340 3.07 -15.55 3.31
C MET A 340 2.29 -15.94 2.05
N ASP A 341 2.92 -15.89 0.88
CA ASP A 341 2.26 -15.93 -0.43
C ASP A 341 1.08 -14.94 -0.52
N LEU A 342 1.33 -13.71 -0.07
CA LEU A 342 0.34 -12.64 0.00
C LEU A 342 0.78 -11.48 -0.88
N ALA A 343 -0.10 -11.00 -1.77
CA ALA A 343 0.21 -9.90 -2.70
C ALA A 343 1.49 -10.13 -3.54
N THR A 344 1.77 -11.39 -3.86
CA THR A 344 2.85 -11.84 -4.75
C THR A 344 2.37 -11.92 -6.20
N PRO A 345 3.28 -12.03 -7.19
CA PRO A 345 2.90 -12.25 -8.58
C PRO A 345 2.09 -13.53 -8.79
N SER A 346 0.93 -13.41 -9.44
CA SER A 346 0.08 -14.57 -9.78
C SER A 346 0.72 -15.50 -10.82
N ARG A 347 1.74 -15.00 -11.51
CA ARG A 347 2.57 -15.73 -12.47
C ARG A 347 4.00 -15.23 -12.35
N LYS A 348 4.96 -16.12 -12.68
CA LYS A 348 6.37 -15.76 -12.78
C LYS A 348 6.54 -14.54 -13.71
N ILE A 349 7.19 -13.50 -13.22
CA ILE A 349 7.51 -12.31 -14.02
C ILE A 349 8.61 -12.68 -15.02
N ASP A 350 8.37 -12.41 -16.31
CA ASP A 350 9.38 -12.56 -17.35
C ASP A 350 10.23 -11.28 -17.42
N PRO A 351 11.54 -11.32 -17.09
CA PRO A 351 12.38 -10.15 -17.18
C PRO A 351 12.58 -9.62 -18.61
N LYS A 352 12.34 -10.44 -19.64
CA LYS A 352 12.64 -10.10 -21.04
C LYS A 352 11.47 -9.43 -21.76
N THR A 353 10.23 -9.70 -21.34
CA THR A 353 9.03 -9.18 -21.99
C THR A 353 8.09 -8.57 -20.97
N ILE A 354 7.58 -7.37 -21.25
CA ILE A 354 6.59 -6.71 -20.38
C ILE A 354 5.28 -7.47 -20.49
N SER A 355 4.78 -7.95 -19.35
CA SER A 355 3.51 -8.65 -19.24
C SER A 355 2.50 -7.83 -18.45
N PHE A 356 1.35 -7.57 -19.06
CA PHE A 356 0.21 -6.92 -18.42
C PHE A 356 -0.78 -7.91 -17.79
N ASN A 357 -0.52 -9.22 -17.91
CA ASN A 357 -1.38 -10.27 -17.37
C ASN A 357 -1.04 -10.64 -15.92
N ASN A 358 -0.18 -9.86 -15.27
CA ASN A 358 0.19 -10.01 -13.87
C ASN A 358 -0.47 -8.90 -13.07
N ASN A 359 -1.12 -9.25 -11.95
CA ASN A 359 -1.76 -8.29 -11.06
C ASN A 359 -0.79 -7.75 -10.00
N PHE A 360 0.51 -8.01 -10.16
CA PHE A 360 1.55 -7.51 -9.29
C PHE A 360 2.18 -6.25 -9.85
N ARG A 361 2.31 -5.26 -8.98
CA ARG A 361 3.00 -4.01 -9.22
C ARG A 361 3.65 -3.59 -7.92
N LEU A 362 4.94 -3.29 -7.94
CA LEU A 362 5.71 -2.98 -6.75
C LEU A 362 5.20 -1.70 -6.06
N THR A 363 4.73 -0.70 -6.81
CA THR A 363 4.11 0.52 -6.25
C THR A 363 2.82 0.26 -5.48
N ASP A 364 2.17 -0.88 -5.67
CA ASP A 364 1.00 -1.30 -4.90
C ASP A 364 1.37 -2.15 -3.68
N VAL A 365 2.65 -2.48 -3.52
CA VAL A 365 3.17 -3.37 -2.49
C VAL A 365 4.13 -2.62 -1.56
N ALA A 366 5.22 -2.09 -2.09
CA ALA A 366 6.24 -1.38 -1.35
C ALA A 366 6.59 -0.01 -2.00
N PRO A 367 5.64 0.94 -2.14
CA PRO A 367 5.98 2.35 -2.36
C PRO A 367 6.72 2.93 -1.14
N MET A 368 7.25 4.15 -1.20
CA MET A 368 7.78 4.79 0.02
C MET A 368 6.68 4.90 1.07
N GLY A 369 6.99 4.77 2.36
CA GLY A 369 5.99 4.79 3.44
C GLY A 369 4.96 3.65 3.39
N ALA A 370 5.26 2.55 2.69
CA ALA A 370 4.39 1.37 2.62
C ALA A 370 4.03 0.85 4.02
N ARG A 371 2.81 0.33 4.16
CA ARG A 371 2.27 -0.14 5.43
C ARG A 371 1.50 -1.43 5.26
N PHE A 372 1.92 -2.47 5.97
CA PHE A 372 1.28 -3.77 6.03
C PHE A 372 0.77 -4.02 7.45
N VAL A 373 -0.54 -4.22 7.57
CA VAL A 373 -1.24 -4.39 8.83
C VAL A 373 -1.90 -5.77 8.86
N ILE A 374 -1.62 -6.50 9.93
CA ILE A 374 -2.28 -7.76 10.26
C ILE A 374 -3.19 -7.49 11.46
N GLU A 375 -4.49 -7.57 11.25
CA GLU A 375 -5.49 -7.36 12.30
C GLU A 375 -5.98 -8.71 12.84
N ARG A 376 -5.97 -8.86 14.16
CA ARG A 376 -6.66 -9.93 14.87
C ARG A 376 -8.05 -9.43 15.28
N LEU A 377 -9.08 -10.03 14.69
CA LEU A 377 -10.47 -9.70 14.92
C LEU A 377 -11.08 -10.67 15.93
N SER A 378 -11.75 -10.16 16.96
CA SER A 378 -12.72 -10.94 17.75
C SER A 378 -14.12 -10.62 17.23
N CYS A 379 -14.82 -11.65 16.75
CA CYS A 379 -16.14 -11.52 16.14
C CYS A 379 -17.20 -12.25 16.95
N LYS A 380 -18.30 -11.55 17.24
CA LYS A 380 -19.53 -12.11 17.80
C LYS A 380 -20.43 -12.48 16.65
N ALA A 381 -20.35 -13.72 16.18
CA ALA A 381 -21.17 -14.14 15.05
C ALA A 381 -22.62 -14.42 15.48
N PRO A 382 -23.64 -13.82 14.85
CA PRO A 382 -24.93 -14.47 14.66
C PRO A 382 -24.78 -15.50 13.54
N GLY A 383 -24.86 -16.79 13.85
CA GLY A 383 -25.08 -17.85 12.85
C GLY A 383 -23.85 -18.61 12.32
N LEU A 384 -22.63 -18.35 12.81
CA LEU A 384 -21.52 -19.29 12.66
C LEU A 384 -21.57 -20.28 13.83
N THR A 385 -22.52 -21.20 13.81
CA THR A 385 -22.45 -22.39 14.68
C THR A 385 -21.39 -23.33 14.12
N ASN A 386 -20.72 -24.10 14.98
CA ASN A 386 -19.73 -25.14 14.63
C ASN A 386 -20.24 -26.23 13.65
N ASP A 387 -21.43 -26.09 13.08
CA ASP A 387 -22.12 -27.02 12.19
C ASP A 387 -22.43 -26.44 10.79
N THR A 388 -21.96 -25.25 10.44
CA THR A 388 -22.25 -24.71 9.09
C THR A 388 -21.20 -25.14 8.07
N ASN A 389 -21.52 -26.23 7.37
CA ASN A 389 -21.16 -26.47 5.96
C ASN A 389 -21.69 -25.35 5.04
N LEU A 390 -21.29 -24.10 5.28
CA LEU A 390 -21.66 -22.92 4.48
C LEU A 390 -20.43 -22.16 3.97
N VAL A 391 -19.42 -22.87 3.46
CA VAL A 391 -18.66 -22.47 2.25
C VAL A 391 -18.24 -23.74 1.51
N GLY A 392 -19.23 -24.43 0.94
CA GLY A 392 -19.06 -25.54 0.01
C GLY A 392 -19.48 -25.18 -1.41
N MET A 393 -19.27 -23.93 -1.84
CA MET A 393 -19.45 -23.45 -3.23
C MET A 393 -18.50 -22.25 -3.35
N THR A 394 -17.35 -22.25 -4.03
CA THR A 394 -16.95 -22.89 -5.28
C THR A 394 -15.45 -23.21 -5.25
N ASN A 395 -15.08 -24.49 -5.11
CA ASN A 395 -13.79 -24.96 -5.62
C ASN A 395 -13.93 -25.08 -7.14
N SER A 396 -13.69 -23.98 -7.85
CA SER A 396 -13.47 -23.98 -9.30
C SER A 396 -12.02 -23.60 -9.55
N THR A 397 -11.12 -24.56 -9.34
CA THR A 397 -9.77 -24.52 -9.92
C THR A 397 -9.86 -24.70 -11.44
N THR A 398 -10.32 -23.67 -12.16
CA THR A 398 -10.07 -23.47 -13.59
C THR A 398 -10.24 -21.97 -13.92
N PRO A 399 -9.18 -21.26 -14.33
CA PRO A 399 -9.36 -20.01 -15.04
C PRO A 399 -9.96 -20.34 -16.40
N LEU A 400 -11.23 -20.03 -16.62
CA LEU A 400 -11.82 -20.02 -17.96
C LEU A 400 -11.33 -18.79 -18.73
N TRP A 401 -10.05 -18.80 -19.10
CA TRP A 401 -9.52 -18.02 -20.23
C TRP A 401 -9.11 -19.01 -21.31
N ASN A 402 -10.09 -19.48 -22.08
CA ASN A 402 -9.82 -20.17 -23.34
C ASN A 402 -10.06 -19.19 -24.47
N SER A 403 -9.05 -18.39 -24.80
CA SER A 403 -9.02 -17.60 -26.03
C SER A 403 -8.55 -18.49 -27.18
N ASN A 404 -9.44 -19.36 -27.67
CA ASN A 404 -9.32 -19.96 -29.00
C ASN A 404 -10.56 -19.57 -29.79
N TRP A 405 -10.57 -18.32 -30.24
CA TRP A 405 -11.44 -17.85 -31.31
C TRP A 405 -10.84 -18.31 -32.65
N THR A 406 -11.24 -19.49 -33.09
CA THR A 406 -11.23 -19.83 -34.52
C THR A 406 -12.65 -19.70 -35.07
N SER A 407 -12.75 -19.21 -36.30
CA SER A 407 -13.93 -18.70 -37.02
C SER A 407 -15.19 -19.59 -37.00
N PRO A 408 -16.38 -19.04 -37.35
CA PRO A 408 -17.67 -19.62 -37.00
C PRO A 408 -18.08 -20.72 -37.95
N ASP A 409 -18.44 -21.89 -37.39
CA ASP A 409 -19.28 -22.85 -38.09
C ASP A 409 -20.74 -22.65 -37.67
N SER A 410 -21.55 -22.56 -38.72
CA SER A 410 -22.98 -22.36 -38.76
C SER A 410 -23.81 -23.44 -38.06
N ASN A 411 -24.98 -23.00 -37.58
CA ASN A 411 -26.16 -23.76 -37.19
C ASN A 411 -26.23 -24.20 -35.72
N PHE A 412 -26.93 -23.39 -34.92
CA PHE A 412 -27.86 -23.95 -33.93
C PHE A 412 -29.09 -23.04 -33.81
N THR A 413 -30.16 -23.46 -34.48
CA THR A 413 -31.52 -22.95 -34.34
C THR A 413 -32.23 -23.64 -33.17
N ASP A 414 -33.17 -22.91 -32.58
CA ASP A 414 -34.30 -23.35 -31.76
C ASP A 414 -34.06 -23.69 -30.28
N TRP A 415 -34.35 -22.72 -29.40
CA TRP A 415 -35.46 -22.83 -28.46
C TRP A 415 -35.70 -21.50 -27.69
N TYR A 416 -36.80 -20.81 -27.99
CA TYR A 416 -37.45 -19.82 -27.12
C TYR A 416 -38.93 -20.20 -27.03
N PRO A 417 -39.53 -20.35 -25.84
CA PRO A 417 -40.97 -20.20 -25.70
C PRO A 417 -41.32 -18.75 -25.40
N ASN A 418 -42.26 -18.25 -26.19
CA ASN A 418 -42.91 -16.95 -26.13
C ASN A 418 -43.38 -16.55 -24.71
N ILE A 419 -43.02 -15.35 -24.27
CA ILE A 419 -43.76 -14.63 -23.23
C ILE A 419 -44.64 -13.60 -23.90
N THR A 420 -45.94 -13.87 -23.90
CA THR A 420 -47.02 -12.95 -24.28
C THR A 420 -47.16 -11.88 -23.20
N MET A 421 -47.02 -10.61 -23.55
CA MET A 421 -47.33 -9.50 -22.65
C MET A 421 -48.85 -9.36 -22.49
N THR A 422 -49.36 -9.60 -21.28
CA THR A 422 -50.71 -9.18 -20.88
C THR A 422 -50.59 -7.96 -19.97
N ASN A 423 -51.12 -6.83 -20.46
CA ASN A 423 -51.37 -5.63 -19.67
C ASN A 423 -52.47 -5.93 -18.64
N SER A 424 -52.16 -5.79 -17.35
CA SER A 424 -53.20 -5.55 -16.35
C SER A 424 -52.73 -4.48 -15.37
N THR A 425 -53.41 -3.35 -15.42
CA THR A 425 -53.38 -2.28 -14.43
C THR A 425 -54.31 -2.67 -13.28
N SER A 426 -53.78 -2.82 -12.07
CA SER A 426 -54.53 -2.56 -10.83
C SER A 426 -53.58 -2.15 -9.71
N ALA A 427 -53.89 -1.00 -9.12
CA ALA A 427 -53.20 -0.43 -7.98
C ALA A 427 -53.71 -1.06 -6.68
N SER A 428 -52.83 -1.32 -5.71
CA SER A 428 -52.81 -0.61 -4.42
C SER A 428 -51.97 -1.33 -3.34
N ASN A 429 -51.35 -0.46 -2.52
CA ASN A 429 -50.95 -0.62 -1.12
C ASN A 429 -49.70 -1.45 -0.74
N GLY A 430 -48.62 -0.70 -0.47
CA GLY A 430 -48.12 -0.62 0.92
C GLY A 430 -46.81 -1.34 1.23
N SER A 431 -45.70 -0.60 1.28
CA SER A 431 -44.93 -0.30 2.50
C SER A 431 -43.46 -0.04 2.15
N MET A 432 -43.07 1.23 2.30
CA MET A 432 -41.69 1.69 2.25
C MET A 432 -40.95 1.14 3.47
N TRP A 433 -39.91 0.34 3.24
CA TRP A 433 -38.86 0.14 4.24
C TRP A 433 -37.78 1.20 4.04
N ASN A 434 -37.69 2.06 5.04
CA ASN A 434 -36.75 3.14 5.17
C ASN A 434 -35.38 2.57 5.56
N GLY A 435 -34.43 2.58 4.64
CA GLY A 435 -33.02 2.28 4.89
C GLY A 435 -32.21 3.57 4.77
N THR A 436 -32.02 4.26 5.89
CA THR A 436 -31.12 5.42 6.01
C THR A 436 -29.68 5.01 5.75
N MET A 437 -29.11 5.42 4.61
CA MET A 437 -27.66 5.42 4.36
C MET A 437 -27.10 6.80 4.71
N TRP A 438 -26.12 6.81 5.61
CA TRP A 438 -25.39 8.00 5.99
C TRP A 438 -24.35 8.35 4.92
N ASN A 439 -24.42 9.61 4.51
CA ASN A 439 -23.52 10.29 3.61
C ASN A 439 -22.46 11.02 4.46
N SER A 440 -21.18 10.80 4.20
CA SER A 440 -20.09 11.64 4.69
C SER A 440 -19.26 12.12 3.50
N THR A 441 -19.77 13.14 2.83
CA THR A 441 -18.98 14.01 1.95
C THR A 441 -18.34 15.07 2.84
N MET A 442 -17.02 15.00 3.07
CA MET A 442 -16.28 16.16 3.61
C MET A 442 -15.99 17.11 2.45
N SER A 443 -16.75 18.20 2.37
CA SER A 443 -16.33 19.39 1.63
C SER A 443 -16.10 20.53 2.62
N ASN A 444 -14.96 21.18 2.43
CA ASN A 444 -14.43 22.23 3.27
C ASN A 444 -15.35 23.46 3.21
N GLY A 445 -15.97 23.85 4.33
CA GLY A 445 -16.91 24.97 4.40
C GLY A 445 -16.96 25.60 5.79
N THR A 446 -16.50 26.85 5.86
CA THR A 446 -16.48 27.75 7.02
C THR A 446 -17.76 27.75 7.85
N MET A 447 -17.64 27.47 9.16
CA MET A 447 -18.74 27.54 10.13
C MET A 447 -19.02 28.99 10.57
N SER A 448 -20.26 29.45 10.36
CA SER A 448 -20.86 30.56 11.11
C SER A 448 -21.91 30.02 12.07
N ASN A 449 -21.79 30.45 13.33
CA ASN A 449 -22.52 29.99 14.50
C ASN A 449 -23.98 30.49 14.54
N SER A 450 -24.95 29.63 14.85
CA SER A 450 -26.22 30.06 15.44
C SER A 450 -26.85 28.95 16.29
N THR A 451 -26.97 29.26 17.58
CA THR A 451 -27.64 28.52 18.65
C THR A 451 -29.16 28.46 18.45
N TRP A 452 -29.79 27.33 18.81
CA TRP A 452 -31.10 27.40 19.46
C TRP A 452 -31.45 26.18 20.32
N SER A 453 -32.33 26.45 21.28
CA SER A 453 -32.48 25.89 22.61
C SER A 453 -33.58 24.83 22.75
N ASN A 454 -33.39 23.95 23.73
CA ASN A 454 -34.34 22.97 24.25
C ASN A 454 -35.69 23.58 24.70
N GLY A 455 -36.78 22.87 24.41
CA GLY A 455 -38.12 23.17 24.92
C GLY A 455 -38.86 21.89 25.31
N THR A 456 -39.02 21.70 26.62
CA THR A 456 -39.85 20.68 27.28
C THR A 456 -41.34 21.02 27.18
N SER A 457 -42.19 20.02 26.96
CA SER A 457 -43.53 19.96 27.58
C SER A 457 -44.09 18.54 27.45
N GLY A 458 -44.65 18.03 28.56
CA GLY A 458 -45.36 16.76 28.60
C GLY A 458 -46.86 16.97 28.75
N THR A 459 -47.65 15.92 28.45
CA THR A 459 -49.00 15.71 29.00
C THR A 459 -49.37 14.23 29.02
N ASN A 460 -50.11 13.87 30.06
CA ASN A 460 -50.52 12.55 30.56
C ASN A 460 -51.71 11.91 29.82
N SER A 461 -51.93 10.64 30.21
CA SER A 461 -53.15 9.77 30.09
C SER A 461 -53.21 8.89 28.83
N SER A 462 -53.61 7.62 28.87
CA SER A 462 -54.30 6.79 29.87
C SER A 462 -54.03 5.30 29.60
N SER A 463 -54.13 4.50 30.67
CA SER A 463 -54.00 3.04 30.71
C SER A 463 -55.07 2.29 29.89
N SER A 464 -54.63 1.31 29.10
CA SER A 464 -55.41 0.11 28.78
C SER A 464 -54.49 -1.12 28.80
N SER A 465 -54.72 -1.96 29.78
CA SER A 465 -54.09 -3.27 29.97
C SER A 465 -54.54 -4.25 28.90
N ASN A 466 -53.60 -4.78 28.12
CA ASN A 466 -53.80 -6.04 27.39
C ASN A 466 -52.61 -6.95 27.69
N SER A 467 -52.88 -7.99 28.47
CA SER A 467 -51.94 -9.05 28.79
C SER A 467 -51.86 -10.03 27.61
N THR A 468 -50.83 -9.90 26.79
CA THR A 468 -50.38 -10.99 25.92
C THR A 468 -49.15 -11.63 26.55
N SER A 469 -49.33 -12.84 27.08
CA SER A 469 -48.26 -13.74 27.48
C SER A 469 -47.51 -14.23 26.24
N SER A 470 -46.55 -13.45 25.75
CA SER A 470 -45.50 -13.98 24.87
C SER A 470 -44.43 -14.59 25.76
N GLY A 471 -44.40 -15.92 25.82
CA GLY A 471 -43.28 -16.65 26.42
C GLY A 471 -41.98 -16.21 25.76
N GLY A 472 -41.23 -15.35 26.46
CA GLY A 472 -39.88 -15.01 26.09
C GLY A 472 -39.01 -16.24 26.28
N ALA A 473 -38.85 -17.03 25.23
CA ALA A 473 -37.71 -17.92 25.13
C ALA A 473 -36.47 -17.03 25.15
N SER A 474 -35.86 -16.88 26.32
CA SER A 474 -34.51 -16.36 26.47
C SER A 474 -33.58 -17.35 25.78
N TRP A 475 -33.35 -17.15 24.48
CA TRP A 475 -32.22 -17.75 23.79
C TRP A 475 -30.97 -17.02 24.30
N SER A 476 -30.44 -17.46 25.43
CA SER A 476 -29.04 -17.23 25.76
C SER A 476 -28.22 -18.12 24.83
N ALA A 477 -28.13 -17.74 23.56
CA ALA A 477 -27.08 -18.28 22.71
C ALA A 477 -25.76 -17.87 23.38
N ASN A 478 -24.99 -18.85 23.86
CA ASN A 478 -23.59 -18.63 24.19
C ASN A 478 -22.93 -18.16 22.90
N VAL A 479 -22.83 -16.84 22.70
CA VAL A 479 -22.12 -16.27 21.57
C VAL A 479 -20.64 -16.51 21.84
N THR A 480 -20.11 -17.58 21.27
CA THR A 480 -18.67 -17.86 21.28
C THR A 480 -17.99 -16.82 20.39
N GLU A 481 -17.16 -15.97 20.97
CA GLU A 481 -16.29 -15.07 20.19
C GLU A 481 -15.30 -15.92 19.40
N THR A 482 -15.27 -15.75 18.08
CA THR A 482 -14.33 -16.43 17.18
C THR A 482 -13.26 -15.45 16.71
N THR A 483 -12.02 -15.94 16.61
CA THR A 483 -10.87 -15.12 16.21
C THR A 483 -10.56 -15.29 14.74
N PHE A 484 -10.40 -14.17 14.03
CA PHE A 484 -9.99 -14.13 12.63
C PHE A 484 -8.80 -13.20 12.42
N ILE A 485 -8.08 -13.39 11.34
CA ILE A 485 -6.95 -12.60 10.87
C ILE A 485 -7.33 -11.92 9.56
N ARG A 486 -7.10 -10.61 9.46
CA ARG A 486 -7.30 -9.82 8.24
C ARG A 486 -6.02 -9.08 7.87
N PHE A 487 -5.76 -9.01 6.57
CA PHE A 487 -4.58 -8.35 6.01
C PHE A 487 -4.98 -7.04 5.32
N VAL A 488 -4.29 -5.95 5.64
CA VAL A 488 -4.43 -4.66 4.97
C VAL A 488 -3.07 -4.22 4.49
N LEU A 489 -2.92 -3.96 3.19
CA LEU A 489 -1.68 -3.51 2.57
C LEU A 489 -1.94 -2.18 1.86
N ASN A 490 -1.23 -1.13 2.29
CA ASN A 490 -1.37 0.23 1.77
C ASN A 490 -2.85 0.65 1.69
N ASP A 491 -3.54 0.53 2.83
CA ASP A 491 -4.96 0.86 3.07
C ASP A 491 -6.01 0.00 2.37
N ALA A 492 -5.61 -0.97 1.55
CA ALA A 492 -6.52 -1.91 0.93
C ALA A 492 -6.52 -3.25 1.65
N VAL A 493 -7.71 -3.80 1.93
CA VAL A 493 -7.82 -5.19 2.40
C VAL A 493 -7.34 -6.11 1.28
N VAL A 494 -6.44 -7.03 1.61
CA VAL A 494 -5.92 -8.06 0.69
C VAL A 494 -6.44 -9.41 1.16
N PRO A 495 -7.44 -9.99 0.48
CA PRO A 495 -7.83 -11.37 0.70
C PRO A 495 -6.63 -12.29 0.51
N TRP A 496 -6.52 -13.29 1.37
CA TRP A 496 -5.41 -14.23 1.30
C TRP A 496 -5.71 -15.33 0.28
N ASP A 497 -4.75 -15.65 -0.58
CA ASP A 497 -4.93 -16.66 -1.64
C ASP A 497 -5.09 -18.09 -1.08
N HIS A 498 -4.70 -18.31 0.17
CA HIS A 498 -5.00 -19.54 0.92
C HIS A 498 -6.47 -19.64 1.38
N GLY A 499 -7.30 -18.66 1.02
CA GLY A 499 -8.75 -18.62 1.21
C GLY A 499 -9.20 -17.97 2.51
N TYR A 500 -10.49 -17.63 2.57
CA TYR A 500 -11.14 -16.92 3.68
C TYR A 500 -12.35 -17.71 4.19
N ASP A 501 -12.63 -17.60 5.48
CA ASP A 501 -13.74 -18.28 6.18
C ASP A 501 -14.40 -17.37 7.24
N GLY A 502 -14.06 -16.08 7.26
CA GLY A 502 -14.55 -15.11 8.24
C GLY A 502 -15.06 -13.79 7.66
N PRO A 503 -15.63 -12.93 8.53
CA PRO A 503 -16.17 -11.64 8.14
C PRO A 503 -15.15 -10.72 7.47
N GLY A 504 -15.57 -9.99 6.44
CA GLY A 504 -14.67 -9.06 5.73
C GLY A 504 -13.52 -9.75 5.01
N PHE A 505 -13.73 -11.00 4.56
CA PHE A 505 -12.72 -11.83 3.88
C PHE A 505 -11.49 -12.15 4.75
N SER A 506 -11.69 -12.20 6.07
CA SER A 506 -10.69 -12.67 7.02
C SER A 506 -10.57 -14.20 7.02
N VAL A 507 -9.51 -14.71 7.64
CA VAL A 507 -9.25 -16.15 7.83
C VAL A 507 -9.24 -16.51 9.31
N SER A 508 -9.74 -17.67 9.70
CA SER A 508 -9.74 -18.13 11.08
C SER A 508 -8.30 -18.24 11.61
N LEU A 509 -8.11 -17.96 12.90
CA LEU A 509 -6.78 -18.04 13.52
C LEU A 509 -6.16 -19.44 13.35
N GLU A 510 -6.96 -20.50 13.48
CA GLU A 510 -6.49 -21.88 13.30
C GLU A 510 -5.93 -22.12 11.90
N LYS A 511 -6.68 -21.74 10.86
CA LYS A 511 -6.23 -21.88 9.47
C LYS A 511 -5.02 -21.00 9.16
N PHE A 512 -4.96 -19.79 9.72
CA PHE A 512 -3.78 -18.93 9.61
C PHE A 512 -2.53 -19.62 10.16
N LEU A 513 -2.60 -20.17 11.37
CA LEU A 513 -1.47 -20.87 11.98
C LEU A 513 -1.06 -22.12 11.18
N GLU A 514 -2.02 -22.92 10.72
CA GLU A 514 -1.74 -24.12 9.91
C GLU A 514 -0.99 -23.78 8.62
N VAL A 515 -1.39 -22.72 7.92
CA VAL A 515 -0.76 -22.30 6.67
C VAL A 515 0.62 -21.69 6.94
N VAL A 516 0.76 -20.86 7.98
CA VAL A 516 2.05 -20.28 8.35
C VAL A 516 3.06 -21.38 8.69
N ASP A 517 2.70 -22.38 9.49
CA ASP A 517 3.60 -23.48 9.84
C ASP A 517 4.14 -24.18 8.58
N LYS A 518 3.27 -24.45 7.60
CA LYS A 518 3.66 -25.05 6.31
C LYS A 518 4.58 -24.14 5.49
N GLN A 519 4.31 -22.83 5.45
CA GLN A 519 5.12 -21.88 4.71
C GLN A 519 6.51 -21.70 5.35
N VAL A 520 6.58 -21.66 6.68
CA VAL A 520 7.85 -21.58 7.43
C VAL A 520 8.69 -22.84 7.20
N GLU A 521 8.08 -24.02 7.22
CA GLU A 521 8.76 -25.28 6.88
C GLU A 521 9.25 -25.27 5.42
N ALA A 522 8.41 -24.86 4.47
CA ALA A 522 8.75 -24.81 3.06
C ALA A 522 9.83 -23.78 2.72
N ALA A 523 9.99 -22.74 3.54
CA ALA A 523 11.03 -21.74 3.38
C ALA A 523 12.44 -22.28 3.69
N ASP A 524 12.54 -23.37 4.47
CA ASP A 524 13.76 -24.14 4.75
C ASP A 524 15.00 -23.27 5.00
N TYR A 525 14.90 -22.42 6.03
CA TYR A 525 15.94 -21.43 6.35
C TYR A 525 17.33 -22.05 6.48
N GLU A 526 17.44 -23.19 7.17
CA GLU A 526 18.73 -23.83 7.42
C GLU A 526 19.42 -24.29 6.13
N THR A 527 18.68 -24.89 5.20
CA THR A 527 19.23 -25.29 3.91
C THR A 527 19.55 -24.10 3.03
N VAL A 528 18.68 -23.10 2.99
CA VAL A 528 18.85 -21.90 2.13
C VAL A 528 20.01 -21.05 2.61
N CYS A 529 20.05 -20.73 3.91
CA CYS A 529 20.99 -19.79 4.52
C CYS A 529 22.25 -20.45 5.09
N GLY A 530 22.30 -21.79 5.16
CA GLY A 530 23.45 -22.54 5.66
C GLY A 530 23.69 -22.44 7.17
N THR A 531 22.74 -21.86 7.90
CA THR A 531 22.76 -21.71 9.36
C THR A 531 21.35 -21.82 9.92
N LYS A 532 21.21 -22.17 11.19
CA LYS A 532 19.91 -22.25 11.84
C LYS A 532 19.27 -20.86 11.95
N PRO A 533 17.94 -20.76 11.81
CA PRO A 533 17.24 -19.51 12.04
C PRO A 533 17.41 -19.10 13.50
N GLU A 534 17.82 -17.86 13.73
CA GLU A 534 17.73 -17.25 15.05
C GLU A 534 16.30 -16.69 15.23
N PRO A 535 15.55 -17.12 16.25
CA PRO A 535 14.19 -16.63 16.46
C PRO A 535 14.18 -15.12 16.68
N LEU A 536 13.26 -14.41 16.03
CA LEU A 536 13.03 -13.00 16.34
C LEU A 536 12.42 -12.88 17.73
N THR A 537 13.19 -12.35 18.67
CA THR A 537 12.77 -12.25 20.07
C THR A 537 12.30 -10.86 20.47
N PHE A 538 12.39 -9.86 19.60
CA PHE A 538 12.09 -8.46 19.94
C PHE A 538 10.63 -8.22 20.35
N PHE A 539 9.67 -9.09 20.00
CA PHE A 539 8.31 -9.02 20.56
C PHE A 539 8.19 -9.48 22.03
N THR A 540 9.22 -10.12 22.57
CA THR A 540 9.25 -10.68 23.93
C THR A 540 10.40 -10.16 24.79
N LYS A 541 11.45 -9.63 24.17
CA LYS A 541 12.65 -9.11 24.80
C LYS A 541 12.94 -7.74 24.20
N TYR A 542 12.53 -6.71 24.92
CA TYR A 542 12.69 -5.32 24.51
C TYR A 542 12.89 -4.43 25.74
N ASN A 543 13.45 -3.26 25.50
CA ASN A 543 13.62 -2.22 26.50
C ASN A 543 12.39 -1.31 26.53
N THR A 544 12.11 -0.73 27.69
CA THR A 544 11.05 0.27 27.92
C THR A 544 11.64 1.65 28.21
N THR A 545 12.90 1.85 27.84
CA THR A 545 13.65 3.09 28.04
C THR A 545 13.42 4.05 26.86
N THR A 546 13.33 5.35 27.15
CA THR A 546 13.07 6.40 26.15
C THR A 546 14.34 6.99 25.49
N GLY A 547 15.51 6.39 25.73
CA GLY A 547 16.80 6.97 25.36
C GLY A 547 17.04 7.10 23.85
N MET A 548 16.28 6.36 23.02
CA MET A 548 16.38 6.39 21.55
C MET A 548 15.17 7.09 20.90
N ASP A 549 14.21 7.58 21.69
CA ASP A 549 12.97 8.17 21.19
C ASP A 549 13.20 9.51 20.49
N TYR A 550 14.26 10.22 20.85
CA TYR A 550 14.69 11.41 20.14
C TYR A 550 16.10 11.20 19.62
N ASP A 551 16.36 11.66 18.41
CA ASP A 551 17.74 11.83 17.97
C ASP A 551 18.41 12.87 18.88
N THR A 552 19.56 12.50 19.42
CA THR A 552 20.37 13.32 20.33
C THR A 552 21.66 13.79 19.67
N HIS A 553 21.88 13.44 18.40
CA HIS A 553 23.06 13.77 17.65
C HIS A 553 22.68 14.54 16.38
N PRO A 554 23.60 15.31 15.76
CA PRO A 554 23.40 15.77 14.41
C PRO A 554 23.42 14.59 13.45
N ILE A 555 22.45 14.50 12.54
CA ILE A 555 22.41 13.46 11.51
C ILE A 555 23.75 13.41 10.73
N PRO A 556 24.44 12.25 10.70
CA PRO A 556 25.69 12.10 9.98
C PRO A 556 25.57 12.35 8.47
N PHE A 557 26.70 12.67 7.84
CA PHE A 557 26.78 12.79 6.39
C PHE A 557 26.39 11.46 5.73
N GLN A 558 25.33 11.47 4.91
CA GLN A 558 24.81 10.30 4.20
C GLN A 558 24.50 9.11 5.13
N ALA A 559 23.95 9.42 6.31
CA ALA A 559 23.73 8.45 7.38
C ALA A 559 23.10 7.14 6.88
N GLY A 560 23.64 6.05 7.41
CA GLY A 560 23.33 4.69 7.01
C GLY A 560 22.84 3.88 8.21
N GLN A 561 23.54 2.78 8.49
CA GLN A 561 23.38 2.02 9.73
C GLN A 561 23.69 2.93 10.95
N TYR A 562 22.85 2.87 11.98
CA TYR A 562 22.91 3.74 13.17
C TYR A 562 23.97 3.31 14.19
#